data_AF-A0A958SFA6-F1
#
_entry.id   AF-A0A958SFA6-F1
#
_cell.length_a   1.000
_cell.length_b   1.000
_cell.length_c   1.000
_cell.angle_alpha   90.00
_cell.angle_beta   90.00
_cell.angle_gamma   90.00
#
_symmetry.space_group_name_H-M   'P 1'
#
loop_
_entity.id
_entity.type
_entity.pdbx_description
1 polymer ?
#
loop_
_entity_poly.entity_id
_entity_poly.type
_entity_poly.pdbx_seq_one_letter_code
_entity_poly.pdbx_strand_id
1 'polypeptide(L)'
;MSDAKKIDTHHEEYIMSVFNSLDVFSAFPKNLLGTLATYTSTESYKKGEVILSQNEENQNLYFLIKGVVDVTVDGGLVASLDKTGDLIGEMSVISNRPSSATTLAATNVDVFVINSSEALSYTGEDNLSLHLALYKLFASILTHKLNKTNEKAKHFEDLSEELKATQVELQKVNELLEEKVMQRTKDLEEKTRDAIESHHKLERQNAELIASNKKIEELYNTRDLTFKKLEELQNGYLSSLSLSLANIKLSEDKESQRAIAKAEKKVKEVMALLEPITLLFSTERAMKNKKVLLADTNSKQQVIAKMALGGTGVELSIASSLQEAKLLLDDNAFNIIFVSTDMLELADYAQNMYPGTKFVFITSESIPEYLPKLEKHSFIPNIVSRDKDDRTFTIKNIMTTVTKLISQDIFGIDKYLAWGANTKSASVKSSSDRMNLINDMTDYFLKLGMRKSNLSRCQTVVEELLMNAIYDAPKDATGLPLYNHLSRQETIVLKPEHYATLKYGCDGVLMAVSVEDPFGGLSADLVLTYLASCYGGKSGALNANKGGAGRGLHQIIENSDLVVFNVSQSLRTEVIALFNVDPKLSADKNPSFHFFNQ
;
A
#
# COMPACT_ATOMS: atom_id res chain seq x y z
N MET A 1 -4.39 -43.46 109.93
CA MET A 1 -2.99 -43.55 109.46
C MET A 1 -3.03 -43.20 107.98
N SER A 2 -2.71 -41.94 107.66
CA SER A 2 -1.67 -41.55 106.67
C SER A 2 -1.85 -42.24 105.32
N ASP A 3 -2.31 -41.54 104.28
CA ASP A 3 -1.40 -40.72 103.50
C ASP A 3 -1.99 -39.35 103.12
N ALA A 4 -1.49 -38.31 103.77
CA ALA A 4 -1.48 -36.98 103.17
C ALA A 4 -0.51 -37.03 101.98
N LYS A 5 -1.03 -36.97 100.75
CA LYS A 5 -0.21 -36.61 99.58
C LYS A 5 0.48 -35.30 99.92
N LYS A 6 1.78 -35.35 100.23
CA LYS A 6 2.64 -34.15 100.22
C LYS A 6 2.63 -33.64 98.78
N ILE A 7 1.74 -32.70 98.50
CA ILE A 7 1.76 -31.93 97.27
C ILE A 7 3.07 -31.13 97.30
N ASP A 8 3.84 -31.24 96.23
CA ASP A 8 5.07 -30.47 96.03
C ASP A 8 4.71 -28.99 96.07
N THR A 9 5.35 -28.22 96.96
CA THR A 9 5.04 -26.78 97.17
C THR A 9 5.24 -25.98 95.88
N HIS A 10 6.08 -26.46 94.96
CA HIS A 10 6.25 -25.87 93.62
C HIS A 10 5.06 -26.10 92.68
N HIS A 11 4.28 -27.17 92.87
CA HIS A 11 3.12 -27.51 92.03
C HIS A 11 1.91 -26.62 92.34
N GLU A 12 1.67 -26.35 93.64
CA GLU A 12 0.60 -25.46 94.09
C GLU A 12 0.85 -24.01 93.68
N GLU A 13 2.10 -23.54 93.78
CA GLU A 13 2.50 -22.20 93.31
C GLU A 13 2.30 -22.03 91.80
N TYR A 14 2.60 -23.06 91.01
CA TYR A 14 2.38 -23.05 89.55
C TYR A 14 0.88 -23.00 89.20
N ILE A 15 0.05 -23.85 89.79
CA ILE A 15 -1.42 -23.83 89.58
C ILE A 15 -1.99 -22.46 89.93
N MET A 16 -1.59 -21.91 91.07
CA MET A 16 -2.03 -20.58 91.52
C MET A 16 -1.57 -19.46 90.58
N SER A 17 -0.37 -19.56 90.00
CA SER A 17 0.11 -18.58 89.01
C SER A 17 -0.78 -18.56 87.76
N VAL A 18 -1.23 -19.74 87.30
CA VAL A 18 -2.08 -19.82 86.11
C VAL A 18 -3.53 -19.46 86.42
N PHE A 19 -4.09 -19.84 87.56
CA PHE A 19 -5.41 -19.35 88.00
C PHE A 19 -5.48 -17.83 88.02
N ASN A 20 -4.43 -17.15 88.48
CA ASN A 20 -4.37 -15.68 88.44
C ASN A 20 -4.24 -15.10 87.01
N SER A 21 -3.77 -15.87 86.04
CA SER A 21 -3.62 -15.44 84.64
C SER A 21 -4.88 -15.62 83.79
N LEU A 22 -5.85 -16.41 84.28
CA LEU A 22 -7.08 -16.70 83.58
C LEU A 22 -8.20 -15.77 84.07
N ASP A 23 -8.73 -14.96 83.16
CA ASP A 23 -9.81 -13.99 83.45
C ASP A 23 -11.01 -14.63 84.17
N VAL A 24 -11.26 -15.90 83.89
CA VAL A 24 -12.39 -16.65 84.41
C VAL A 24 -12.32 -16.92 85.92
N PHE A 25 -11.12 -16.92 86.50
CA PHE A 25 -10.88 -17.11 87.94
C PHE A 25 -10.66 -15.79 88.70
N SER A 26 -10.60 -14.65 88.00
CA SER A 26 -10.39 -13.32 88.61
C SER A 26 -11.43 -12.94 89.69
N ALA A 27 -12.63 -13.53 89.61
CA ALA A 27 -13.73 -13.29 90.54
C ALA A 27 -13.73 -14.21 91.77
N PHE A 28 -12.78 -15.16 91.89
CA PHE A 28 -12.71 -16.09 93.00
C PHE A 28 -11.91 -15.49 94.19
N PRO A 29 -12.43 -15.57 95.42
CA PRO A 29 -11.65 -15.30 96.62
C PRO A 29 -10.38 -16.17 96.68
N LYS A 30 -9.24 -15.58 97.06
CA LYS A 30 -7.93 -16.26 97.07
C LYS A 30 -7.89 -17.51 97.97
N ASN A 31 -8.63 -17.51 99.08
CA ASN A 31 -8.75 -18.68 99.97
C ASN A 31 -9.42 -19.86 99.26
N LEU A 32 -10.43 -19.60 98.42
CA LEU A 32 -11.12 -20.64 97.67
C LEU A 32 -10.31 -21.15 96.48
N LEU A 33 -9.48 -20.31 95.87
CA LEU A 33 -8.54 -20.74 94.83
C LEU A 33 -7.51 -21.74 95.37
N GLY A 34 -7.02 -21.55 96.60
CA GLY A 34 -6.15 -22.52 97.26
C GLY A 34 -6.85 -23.87 97.44
N THR A 35 -8.10 -23.87 97.92
CA THR A 35 -8.92 -25.09 98.02
C THR A 35 -9.16 -25.75 96.66
N LEU A 36 -9.44 -24.96 95.61
CA LEU A 36 -9.63 -25.50 94.26
C LEU A 36 -8.33 -26.09 93.69
N ALA A 37 -7.19 -25.48 94.01
CA ALA A 37 -5.88 -25.96 93.59
C ALA A 37 -5.58 -27.35 94.15
N THR A 38 -6.10 -27.72 95.34
CA THR A 38 -5.90 -29.08 95.87
C THR A 38 -6.60 -30.18 95.08
N TYR A 39 -7.62 -29.84 94.28
CA TYR A 39 -8.35 -30.76 93.40
C TYR A 39 -7.99 -30.59 91.92
N THR A 40 -6.90 -29.86 91.64
CA THR A 40 -6.45 -29.55 90.30
C THR A 40 -5.15 -30.27 90.00
N SER A 41 -5.08 -30.91 88.84
CA SER A 41 -3.87 -31.50 88.28
C SER A 41 -3.54 -30.87 86.92
N THR A 42 -2.34 -31.13 86.42
CA THR A 42 -1.94 -30.80 85.05
C THR A 42 -1.78 -32.08 84.25
N GLU A 43 -2.35 -32.09 83.05
CA GLU A 43 -2.22 -33.21 82.11
C GLU A 43 -1.73 -32.71 80.75
N SER A 44 -0.95 -33.54 80.07
CA SER A 44 -0.40 -33.25 78.74
C SER A 44 -0.75 -34.38 77.77
N TYR A 45 -1.24 -33.99 76.61
CA TYR A 45 -1.70 -34.87 75.55
C TYR A 45 -0.89 -34.62 74.29
N LYS A 46 -0.45 -35.69 73.62
CA LYS A 46 0.22 -35.60 72.32
C LYS A 46 -0.80 -35.41 71.22
N LYS A 47 -0.36 -34.84 70.09
CA LYS A 47 -1.17 -34.73 68.88
C LYS A 47 -1.82 -36.08 68.51
N GLY A 48 -3.15 -36.06 68.35
CA GLY A 48 -3.98 -37.19 67.98
C GLY A 48 -4.60 -37.95 69.16
N GLU A 49 -4.21 -37.64 70.41
CA GLU A 49 -4.77 -38.30 71.59
C GLU A 49 -6.18 -37.79 71.92
N VAL A 50 -7.03 -38.69 72.41
CA VAL A 50 -8.39 -38.39 72.86
C VAL A 50 -8.33 -37.85 74.29
N ILE A 51 -8.89 -36.66 74.50
CA ILE A 51 -9.03 -36.02 75.81
C ILE A 51 -10.37 -36.39 76.43
N LEU A 52 -11.45 -36.36 75.65
CA LEU A 52 -12.79 -36.82 76.04
C LEU A 52 -13.40 -37.63 74.89
N SER A 53 -14.12 -38.69 75.21
CA SER A 53 -14.87 -39.47 74.20
C SER A 53 -16.36 -39.16 74.30
N GLN A 54 -17.03 -38.96 73.16
CA GLN A 54 -18.47 -38.79 73.10
C GLN A 54 -19.19 -40.00 73.73
N ASN A 55 -20.26 -39.73 74.47
CA ASN A 55 -21.07 -40.71 75.21
C ASN A 55 -20.35 -41.43 76.36
N GLU A 56 -19.14 -41.01 76.76
CA GLU A 56 -18.49 -41.47 77.99
C GLU A 56 -18.73 -40.51 79.16
N GLU A 57 -18.80 -41.05 80.37
CA GLU A 57 -18.96 -40.23 81.58
C GLU A 57 -17.71 -39.37 81.81
N ASN A 58 -17.94 -38.10 82.14
CA ASN A 58 -16.88 -37.16 82.48
C ASN A 58 -17.28 -36.32 83.67
N GLN A 59 -16.44 -36.32 84.70
CA GLN A 59 -16.60 -35.52 85.93
C GLN A 59 -15.50 -34.47 86.10
N ASN A 60 -14.65 -34.33 85.09
CA ASN A 60 -13.51 -33.42 85.10
C ASN A 60 -13.77 -32.22 84.18
N LEU A 61 -13.24 -31.07 84.58
CA LEU A 61 -13.16 -29.88 83.75
C LEU A 61 -11.74 -29.73 83.24
N TYR A 62 -11.60 -29.45 81.94
CA TYR A 62 -10.30 -29.31 81.30
C TYR A 62 -10.16 -27.87 80.80
N PHE A 63 -9.20 -27.13 81.35
CA PHE A 63 -8.85 -25.79 80.89
C PHE A 63 -7.60 -25.85 80.03
N LEU A 64 -7.72 -25.42 78.76
CA LEU A 64 -6.60 -25.38 77.83
C LEU A 64 -5.54 -24.39 78.33
N ILE A 65 -4.32 -24.86 78.55
CA ILE A 65 -3.18 -23.99 78.87
C ILE A 65 -2.48 -23.61 77.57
N LYS A 66 -2.21 -24.61 76.74
CA LYS A 66 -1.44 -24.48 75.51
C LYS A 66 -1.83 -25.57 74.52
N GLY A 67 -1.81 -25.23 73.24
CA GLY A 67 -2.08 -26.15 72.14
C GLY A 67 -3.43 -25.88 71.48
N VAL A 68 -3.87 -26.84 70.69
CA VAL A 68 -5.12 -26.77 69.91
C VAL A 68 -5.86 -28.07 70.07
N VAL A 69 -7.16 -27.96 70.31
CA VAL A 69 -8.06 -29.06 70.60
C VAL A 69 -9.22 -29.05 69.61
N ASP A 70 -9.46 -30.18 68.96
CA ASP A 70 -10.57 -30.37 68.03
C ASP A 70 -11.74 -31.07 68.73
N VAL A 71 -12.92 -30.46 68.64
CA VAL A 71 -14.18 -31.00 69.17
C VAL A 71 -14.97 -31.57 67.99
N THR A 72 -15.33 -32.85 68.10
CA THR A 72 -16.02 -33.61 67.05
C THR A 72 -17.31 -34.23 67.60
N VAL A 73 -18.38 -34.24 66.80
CA VAL A 73 -19.66 -34.88 67.13
C VAL A 73 -19.99 -35.84 65.99
N ASP A 74 -20.24 -37.11 66.30
CA ASP A 74 -20.53 -38.16 65.30
C ASP A 74 -19.47 -38.26 64.17
N GLY A 75 -18.21 -37.97 64.52
CA GLY A 75 -17.07 -37.96 63.60
C GLY A 75 -16.87 -36.69 62.77
N GLY A 76 -17.80 -35.72 62.86
CA GLY A 76 -17.67 -34.41 62.22
C GLY A 76 -17.02 -33.38 63.14
N LEU A 77 -16.03 -32.62 62.66
CA LEU A 77 -15.43 -31.50 63.40
C LEU A 77 -16.44 -30.36 63.56
N VAL A 78 -16.76 -30.01 64.81
CA VAL A 78 -17.73 -28.94 65.13
C VAL A 78 -17.06 -27.66 65.63
N ALA A 79 -15.88 -27.76 66.24
CA ALA A 79 -15.11 -26.61 66.69
C ALA A 79 -13.64 -26.98 66.89
N SER A 80 -12.76 -25.99 66.78
CA SER A 80 -11.37 -26.07 67.24
C SER A 80 -11.15 -24.98 68.29
N LEU A 81 -10.57 -25.36 69.43
CA LEU A 81 -10.27 -24.50 70.58
C LEU A 81 -8.75 -24.33 70.65
N ASP A 82 -8.28 -23.09 70.58
CA ASP A 82 -6.86 -22.74 70.49
C ASP A 82 -6.44 -21.65 71.48
N LYS A 83 -7.35 -21.20 72.36
CA LYS A 83 -7.09 -20.12 73.31
C LYS A 83 -6.82 -20.66 74.70
N THR A 84 -5.75 -20.18 75.32
CA THR A 84 -5.48 -20.40 76.75
C THR A 84 -6.70 -19.96 77.58
N GLY A 85 -7.18 -20.85 78.45
CA GLY A 85 -8.40 -20.69 79.25
C GLY A 85 -9.66 -21.30 78.64
N ASP A 86 -9.63 -21.79 77.39
CA ASP A 86 -10.78 -22.48 76.79
C ASP A 86 -11.16 -23.70 77.63
N LEU A 87 -12.44 -23.79 78.00
CA LEU A 87 -12.97 -24.86 78.84
C LEU A 87 -13.65 -25.96 78.00
N ILE A 88 -13.31 -27.19 78.35
CA ILE A 88 -13.81 -28.44 77.78
C ILE A 88 -14.39 -29.31 78.91
N GLY A 89 -15.42 -30.10 78.58
CA GLY A 89 -16.03 -31.07 79.50
C GLY A 89 -17.08 -30.47 80.44
N GLU A 90 -17.34 -29.17 80.34
CA GLU A 90 -18.25 -28.44 81.22
C GLU A 90 -19.70 -28.89 81.08
N MET A 91 -20.12 -29.25 79.87
CA MET A 91 -21.47 -29.75 79.62
C MET A 91 -21.77 -31.04 80.35
N SER A 92 -20.81 -31.96 80.41
CA SER A 92 -20.98 -33.22 81.13
C SER A 92 -21.09 -32.99 82.64
N VAL A 93 -20.22 -32.15 83.17
CA VAL A 93 -20.19 -31.83 84.61
C VAL A 93 -21.45 -31.08 85.04
N ILE A 94 -21.88 -30.06 84.31
CA ILE A 94 -23.05 -29.24 84.66
C ILE A 94 -24.35 -30.02 84.52
N SER A 95 -24.50 -30.77 83.43
CA SER A 95 -25.75 -31.48 83.13
C SER A 95 -25.85 -32.87 83.76
N ASN A 96 -24.75 -33.36 84.36
CA ASN A 96 -24.59 -34.73 84.85
C ASN A 96 -24.96 -35.77 83.77
N ARG A 97 -24.47 -35.55 82.55
CA ARG A 97 -24.66 -36.43 81.38
C ARG A 97 -23.31 -36.82 80.77
N PRO A 98 -23.26 -37.91 80.00
CA PRO A 98 -22.06 -38.26 79.23
C PRO A 98 -21.60 -37.11 78.31
N SER A 99 -20.32 -37.12 77.94
CA SER A 99 -19.70 -36.18 77.00
C SER A 99 -20.48 -36.04 75.71
N SER A 100 -20.86 -34.81 75.37
CA SER A 100 -21.66 -34.52 74.17
C SER A 100 -20.85 -34.55 72.87
N ALA A 101 -19.52 -34.58 72.96
CA ALA A 101 -18.59 -34.54 71.84
C ALA A 101 -17.29 -35.26 72.19
N THR A 102 -16.62 -35.82 71.19
CA THR A 102 -15.26 -36.34 71.30
C THR A 102 -14.28 -35.19 71.13
N THR A 103 -13.33 -35.05 72.04
CA THR A 103 -12.35 -33.98 72.06
C THR A 103 -10.95 -34.55 71.83
N LEU A 104 -10.23 -34.06 70.82
CA LEU A 104 -8.96 -34.58 70.34
C LEU A 104 -7.87 -33.50 70.41
N ALA A 105 -6.66 -33.89 70.79
CA ALA A 105 -5.51 -32.99 70.74
C ALA A 105 -5.05 -32.79 69.27
N ALA A 106 -5.34 -31.65 68.65
CA ALA A 106 -4.91 -31.35 67.27
C ALA A 106 -3.40 -31.04 67.17
N THR A 107 -2.82 -30.58 68.28
CA THR A 107 -1.37 -30.41 68.49
C THR A 107 -0.98 -31.05 69.83
N ASN A 108 0.25 -30.83 70.32
CA ASN A 108 0.54 -31.18 71.71
C ASN A 108 -0.18 -30.19 72.62
N VAL A 109 -0.96 -30.70 73.55
CA VAL A 109 -1.91 -29.94 74.38
C VAL A 109 -1.56 -30.10 75.85
N ASP A 110 -1.49 -28.99 76.57
CA ASP A 110 -1.38 -28.97 78.03
C ASP A 110 -2.69 -28.41 78.61
N VAL A 111 -3.25 -29.08 79.63
CA VAL A 111 -4.51 -28.71 80.27
C VAL A 111 -4.41 -28.73 81.80
N PHE A 112 -5.19 -27.88 82.46
CA PHE A 112 -5.54 -28.09 83.87
C PHE A 112 -6.80 -28.92 83.97
N VAL A 113 -6.75 -29.94 84.83
CA VAL A 113 -7.86 -30.83 85.08
C VAL A 113 -8.36 -30.60 86.49
N ILE A 114 -9.61 -30.15 86.61
CA ILE A 114 -10.27 -29.97 87.90
C ILE A 114 -11.27 -31.10 88.08
N ASN A 115 -11.06 -31.95 89.09
CA ASN A 115 -12.03 -32.97 89.45
C ASN A 115 -13.23 -32.31 90.13
N SER A 116 -14.30 -32.11 89.36
CA SER A 116 -15.46 -31.38 89.85
C SER A 116 -16.28 -32.19 90.84
N SER A 117 -16.30 -33.52 90.72
CA SER A 117 -16.98 -34.38 91.70
C SER A 117 -16.33 -34.28 93.09
N GLU A 118 -15.00 -34.28 93.15
CA GLU A 118 -14.25 -34.15 94.39
C GLU A 118 -14.35 -32.73 94.95
N ALA A 119 -14.18 -31.70 94.11
CA ALA A 119 -14.33 -30.30 94.52
C ALA A 119 -15.75 -29.98 95.03
N LEU A 120 -16.79 -30.57 94.43
CA LEU A 120 -18.18 -30.44 94.88
C LEU A 120 -18.47 -31.25 96.15
N SER A 121 -17.69 -32.29 96.45
CA SER A 121 -17.82 -33.09 97.67
C SER A 121 -17.14 -32.49 98.91
N TYR A 122 -16.47 -31.34 98.77
CA TYR A 122 -15.77 -30.67 99.87
C TYR A 122 -16.71 -30.34 101.03
N THR A 123 -16.39 -30.75 102.26
CA THR A 123 -17.25 -30.53 103.45
C THR A 123 -16.68 -29.55 104.46
N GLY A 124 -15.69 -28.72 104.08
CA GLY A 124 -15.12 -27.70 104.96
C GLY A 124 -16.05 -26.49 105.17
N GLU A 125 -15.67 -25.58 106.07
CA GLU A 125 -16.49 -24.39 106.41
C GLU A 125 -16.84 -23.52 105.18
N ASP A 126 -15.96 -23.49 104.18
CA ASP A 126 -16.07 -22.70 102.94
C ASP A 126 -16.87 -23.36 101.79
N ASN A 127 -17.49 -24.53 102.02
CA ASN A 127 -18.17 -25.34 100.99
C ASN A 127 -19.19 -24.56 100.14
N LEU A 128 -20.10 -23.84 100.78
CA LEU A 128 -21.15 -23.07 100.09
C LEU A 128 -20.55 -22.00 99.15
N SER A 129 -19.49 -21.33 99.59
CA SER A 129 -18.82 -20.30 98.81
C SER A 129 -18.08 -20.88 97.60
N LEU A 130 -17.48 -22.06 97.73
CA LEU A 130 -16.83 -22.77 96.63
C LEU A 130 -17.85 -23.21 95.57
N HIS A 131 -18.99 -23.79 95.98
CA HIS A 131 -20.07 -24.18 95.07
C HIS A 131 -20.62 -22.99 94.30
N LEU A 132 -20.93 -21.88 94.97
CA LEU A 132 -21.43 -20.66 94.32
C LEU A 132 -20.44 -20.09 93.30
N ALA A 133 -19.14 -20.15 93.60
CA ALA A 133 -18.11 -19.67 92.69
C ALA A 133 -18.00 -20.57 91.45
N LEU A 134 -18.08 -21.90 91.59
CA LEU A 134 -18.15 -22.85 90.47
C LEU A 134 -19.40 -22.66 89.61
N TYR A 135 -20.58 -22.44 90.21
CA TYR A 135 -21.79 -22.14 89.43
C TYR A 135 -21.69 -20.81 88.67
N LYS A 136 -21.08 -19.78 89.25
CA LYS A 136 -20.85 -18.49 88.57
C LYS A 136 -19.89 -18.65 87.39
N LEU A 137 -18.85 -19.47 87.55
CA LEU A 137 -17.92 -19.84 86.48
C LEU A 137 -18.65 -20.51 85.31
N PHE A 138 -19.48 -21.52 85.60
CA PHE A 138 -20.30 -22.20 84.59
C PHE A 138 -21.25 -21.25 83.85
N ALA A 139 -21.97 -20.39 84.57
CA ALA A 139 -22.91 -19.45 83.99
C ALA A 139 -22.23 -18.45 83.04
N SER A 140 -21.04 -17.95 83.42
CA SER A 140 -20.27 -17.02 82.59
C SER A 140 -19.81 -17.65 81.28
N ILE A 141 -19.27 -18.87 81.33
CA ILE A 141 -18.78 -19.58 80.15
C ILE A 141 -19.91 -19.94 79.19
N LEU A 142 -21.01 -20.45 79.71
CA LEU A 142 -22.20 -20.79 78.93
C LEU A 142 -22.78 -19.58 78.19
N THR A 143 -22.88 -18.44 78.89
CA THR A 143 -23.39 -17.20 78.30
C THR A 143 -22.50 -16.73 77.14
N HIS A 144 -21.18 -16.78 77.32
CA HIS A 144 -20.23 -16.41 76.27
C HIS A 144 -20.31 -17.32 75.05
N LYS A 145 -20.38 -18.65 75.26
CA LYS A 145 -20.52 -19.62 74.17
C LYS A 145 -21.85 -19.41 73.42
N LEU A 146 -22.96 -19.17 74.12
CA LEU A 146 -24.27 -18.94 73.51
C LEU A 146 -24.28 -17.69 72.61
N ASN A 147 -23.70 -16.57 73.09
CA ASN A 147 -23.62 -15.34 72.30
C ASN A 147 -22.84 -15.55 70.99
N LYS A 148 -21.67 -16.21 71.06
CA LYS A 148 -20.88 -16.53 69.86
C LYS A 148 -21.63 -17.44 68.88
N THR A 149 -22.39 -18.41 69.38
CA THR A 149 -23.19 -19.30 68.53
C THR A 149 -24.31 -18.53 67.82
N ASN A 150 -24.99 -17.62 68.52
CA ASN A 150 -26.03 -16.79 67.94
C ASN A 150 -25.47 -15.83 66.86
N GLU A 151 -24.31 -15.22 67.07
CA GLU A 151 -23.65 -14.37 66.08
C GLU A 151 -23.30 -15.14 64.79
N LYS A 152 -22.76 -16.36 64.93
CA LYS A 152 -22.46 -17.22 63.78
C LYS A 152 -23.72 -17.63 63.01
N ALA A 153 -24.80 -17.97 63.72
CA ALA A 153 -26.07 -18.34 63.09
C ALA A 153 -26.63 -17.19 62.24
N LYS A 154 -26.60 -15.96 62.76
CA LYS A 154 -27.03 -14.76 62.03
C LYS A 154 -26.20 -14.54 60.75
N HIS A 155 -24.88 -14.63 60.84
CA HIS A 155 -24.02 -14.49 59.66
C HIS A 155 -24.28 -15.56 58.60
N PHE A 156 -24.63 -16.78 59.00
CA PHE A 156 -24.95 -17.85 58.07
C PHE A 156 -26.28 -17.61 57.34
N GLU A 157 -27.29 -17.08 58.05
CA GLU A 157 -28.56 -16.69 57.45
C GLU A 157 -28.36 -15.59 56.41
N ASP A 158 -27.62 -14.52 56.75
CA ASP A 158 -27.32 -13.41 55.84
C ASP A 158 -26.62 -13.92 54.56
N LEU A 159 -25.60 -14.78 54.72
CA LEU A 159 -24.86 -15.34 53.58
C LEU A 159 -25.75 -16.26 52.72
N SER A 160 -26.64 -17.04 53.34
CA SER A 160 -27.54 -17.93 52.62
C SER A 160 -28.56 -17.15 51.80
N GLU A 161 -29.01 -15.99 52.26
CA GLU A 161 -29.89 -15.11 51.49
C GLU A 161 -29.16 -14.50 50.29
N GLU A 162 -27.94 -14.00 50.49
CA GLU A 162 -27.11 -13.42 49.43
C GLU A 162 -26.82 -14.46 48.33
N LEU A 163 -26.44 -15.68 48.72
CA LEU A 163 -26.14 -16.76 47.78
C LEU A 163 -27.34 -17.11 46.89
N LYS A 164 -28.55 -17.16 47.48
CA LYS A 164 -29.79 -17.41 46.73
C LYS A 164 -30.06 -16.28 45.73
N ALA A 165 -29.84 -15.03 46.11
CA ALA A 165 -30.01 -13.89 45.22
C ALA A 165 -29.05 -13.97 44.02
N THR A 166 -27.76 -14.21 44.28
CA THR A 166 -26.75 -14.36 43.21
C THR A 166 -27.07 -15.53 42.28
N GLN A 167 -27.54 -16.66 42.82
CA GLN A 167 -27.90 -17.83 42.00
C GLN A 167 -29.04 -17.51 41.01
N VAL A 168 -30.05 -16.76 41.45
CA VAL A 168 -31.16 -16.33 40.58
C VAL A 168 -30.68 -15.37 39.49
N GLU A 169 -29.77 -14.45 39.81
CA GLU A 169 -29.16 -13.57 38.81
C GLU A 169 -28.35 -14.34 37.77
N LEU A 170 -27.52 -15.30 38.22
CA LEU A 170 -26.69 -16.11 37.33
C LEU A 170 -27.53 -16.92 36.34
N GLN A 171 -28.66 -17.47 36.81
CA GLN A 171 -29.59 -18.21 35.97
C GLN A 171 -30.16 -17.33 34.84
N LYS A 172 -30.59 -16.10 35.16
CA LYS A 172 -31.10 -15.14 34.16
C LYS A 172 -30.04 -14.78 33.12
N VAL A 173 -28.79 -14.57 33.55
CA VAL A 173 -27.69 -14.27 32.63
C VAL A 173 -27.42 -15.45 31.70
N ASN A 174 -27.50 -16.68 32.20
CA ASN A 174 -27.25 -17.87 31.40
C ASN A 174 -28.33 -18.07 30.32
N GLU A 175 -29.61 -17.88 30.66
CA GLU A 175 -30.72 -17.93 29.69
C GLU A 175 -30.53 -16.90 28.56
N LEU A 176 -30.20 -15.65 28.91
CA LEU A 176 -29.89 -14.58 27.96
C LEU A 176 -28.69 -14.92 27.05
N LEU A 177 -27.68 -15.60 27.61
CA LEU A 177 -26.50 -16.01 26.86
C LEU A 177 -26.84 -17.11 25.86
N GLU A 178 -27.65 -18.09 26.25
CA GLU A 178 -28.10 -19.19 25.38
C GLU A 178 -28.90 -18.66 24.18
N GLU A 179 -29.83 -17.73 24.40
CA GLU A 179 -30.56 -17.07 23.30
C GLU A 179 -29.61 -16.35 22.33
N LYS A 180 -28.64 -15.61 22.86
CA LYS A 180 -27.68 -14.85 22.06
C LYS A 180 -26.73 -15.74 21.27
N VAL A 181 -26.33 -16.88 21.85
CA VAL A 181 -25.54 -17.90 21.17
C VAL A 181 -26.35 -18.52 20.03
N MET A 182 -27.60 -18.90 20.28
CA MET A 182 -28.47 -19.48 19.25
C MET A 182 -28.67 -18.52 18.07
N GLN A 183 -28.92 -17.24 18.34
CA GLN A 183 -29.07 -16.23 17.29
C GLN A 183 -27.78 -16.07 16.47
N ARG A 184 -26.62 -15.97 17.14
CA ARG A 184 -25.32 -15.85 16.44
C ARG A 184 -25.00 -17.06 15.60
N THR A 185 -25.30 -18.27 16.07
CA THR A 185 -25.07 -19.50 15.30
C THR A 185 -25.86 -19.50 14.00
N LYS A 186 -27.15 -19.11 14.06
CA LYS A 186 -28.01 -19.01 12.87
C LYS A 186 -27.51 -17.97 11.87
N ASP A 187 -27.10 -16.79 12.34
CA ASP A 187 -26.54 -15.75 11.47
C ASP A 187 -25.22 -16.20 10.81
N LEU A 188 -24.41 -16.99 11.53
CA LEU A 188 -23.14 -17.52 11.01
C LEU A 188 -23.37 -18.57 9.92
N GLU A 189 -24.35 -19.45 10.10
CA GLU A 189 -24.75 -20.45 9.11
C GLU A 189 -25.24 -19.80 7.80
N GLU A 190 -26.05 -18.76 7.91
CA GLU A 190 -26.53 -18.00 6.75
C GLU A 190 -25.37 -17.33 6.00
N LYS A 191 -24.48 -16.61 6.70
CA LYS A 191 -23.29 -16.01 6.10
C LYS A 191 -22.37 -17.03 5.45
N THR A 192 -22.22 -18.21 6.06
CA THR A 192 -21.38 -19.29 5.52
C THR A 192 -21.96 -19.82 4.21
N ARG A 193 -23.28 -20.01 4.13
CA ARG A 193 -23.96 -20.43 2.91
C ARG A 193 -23.79 -19.40 1.79
N ASP A 194 -23.99 -18.12 2.07
CA ASP A 194 -23.83 -17.04 1.09
C ASP A 194 -22.38 -16.95 0.58
N ALA A 195 -21.41 -17.15 1.47
CA ALA A 195 -20.00 -17.17 1.11
C ALA A 195 -19.65 -18.35 0.19
N ILE A 196 -20.21 -19.53 0.42
CA ILE A 196 -20.02 -20.72 -0.44
C ILE A 196 -20.61 -20.48 -1.84
N GLU A 197 -21.82 -19.91 -1.92
CA GLU A 197 -22.44 -19.60 -3.21
C GLU A 197 -21.64 -18.57 -4.01
N SER A 198 -21.17 -17.51 -3.34
CA SER A 198 -20.28 -16.50 -3.93
C SER A 198 -18.96 -17.11 -4.42
N HIS A 199 -18.37 -18.02 -3.64
CA HIS A 199 -17.13 -18.71 -4.01
C HIS A 199 -17.29 -19.55 -5.28
N HIS A 200 -18.34 -20.36 -5.37
CA HIS A 200 -18.62 -21.16 -6.57
C HIS A 200 -18.90 -20.29 -7.81
N LYS A 201 -19.55 -19.14 -7.63
CA LYS A 201 -19.75 -18.18 -8.74
C LYS A 201 -18.42 -17.62 -9.24
N LEU A 202 -17.52 -17.24 -8.33
CA LEU A 202 -16.18 -16.75 -8.67
C LEU A 202 -15.33 -17.83 -9.35
N GLU A 203 -15.39 -19.08 -8.89
CA GLU A 203 -14.70 -20.20 -9.53
C GLU A 203 -15.13 -20.39 -10.99
N ARG A 204 -16.44 -20.33 -11.28
CA ARG A 204 -16.95 -20.41 -12.66
C ARG A 204 -16.44 -19.26 -13.53
N GLN A 205 -16.50 -18.03 -13.03
CA GLN A 205 -16.00 -16.85 -13.75
C GLN A 205 -14.49 -16.95 -14.03
N ASN A 206 -13.72 -17.46 -13.07
CA ASN A 206 -12.29 -17.65 -13.24
C ASN A 206 -11.97 -18.73 -14.29
N ALA A 207 -12.72 -19.82 -14.31
CA ALA A 207 -12.59 -20.84 -15.35
C ALA A 207 -12.90 -20.30 -16.76
N GLU A 208 -13.96 -19.49 -16.90
CA GLU A 208 -14.30 -18.81 -18.15
C GLU A 208 -13.19 -17.83 -18.60
N LEU A 209 -12.64 -17.06 -17.66
CA LEU A 209 -11.52 -16.14 -17.93
C LEU A 209 -10.27 -16.89 -18.39
N ILE A 210 -9.90 -17.99 -17.75
CA ILE A 210 -8.75 -18.82 -18.15
C ILE A 210 -8.94 -19.36 -19.56
N ALA A 211 -10.13 -19.88 -19.90
CA ALA A 211 -10.44 -20.35 -21.24
C ALA A 211 -10.38 -19.22 -22.28
N SER A 212 -10.89 -18.03 -21.94
CA SER A 212 -10.81 -16.83 -22.77
C SER A 212 -9.36 -16.40 -23.02
N ASN A 213 -8.54 -16.32 -21.97
CA ASN A 213 -7.12 -15.97 -22.08
C ASN A 213 -6.35 -16.94 -22.98
N LYS A 214 -6.57 -18.25 -22.83
CA LYS A 214 -5.95 -19.26 -23.70
C LYS A 214 -6.33 -19.06 -25.17
N LYS A 215 -7.61 -18.76 -25.44
CA LYS A 215 -8.08 -18.47 -26.80
C LYS A 215 -7.45 -17.19 -27.36
N ILE A 216 -7.28 -16.18 -26.53
CA ILE A 216 -6.58 -14.93 -26.89
C ILE A 216 -5.12 -15.24 -27.24
N GLU A 217 -4.41 -16.05 -26.45
CA GLU A 217 -3.03 -16.47 -26.76
C GLU A 217 -2.93 -17.23 -28.09
N GLU A 218 -3.84 -18.16 -28.36
CA GLU A 218 -3.91 -18.88 -29.64
C GLU A 218 -4.14 -17.92 -30.83
N LEU A 219 -5.01 -16.92 -30.66
CA LEU A 219 -5.25 -15.86 -31.66
C LEU A 219 -4.00 -15.00 -31.87
N TYR A 220 -3.29 -14.60 -30.81
CA TYR A 220 -2.04 -13.85 -30.91
C TYR A 220 -0.95 -14.64 -31.66
N ASN A 221 -0.79 -15.92 -31.36
CA ASN A 221 0.17 -16.78 -32.06
C ASN A 221 -0.17 -16.93 -33.55
N THR A 222 -1.46 -17.10 -33.87
CA THR A 222 -1.94 -17.18 -35.25
C THR A 222 -1.74 -15.87 -36.01
N ARG A 223 -2.02 -14.74 -35.35
CA ARG A 223 -1.77 -13.40 -35.85
C ARG A 223 -0.28 -13.24 -36.17
N ASP A 224 0.61 -13.49 -35.22
CA ASP A 224 2.05 -13.32 -35.40
C ASP A 224 2.59 -14.17 -36.56
N LEU A 225 2.13 -15.42 -36.72
CA LEU A 225 2.50 -16.26 -37.86
C LEU A 225 2.01 -15.67 -39.21
N THR A 226 0.79 -15.15 -39.23
CA THR A 226 0.19 -14.56 -40.44
C THR A 226 0.95 -13.31 -40.88
N PHE A 227 1.27 -12.43 -39.94
CA PHE A 227 2.01 -11.21 -40.21
C PHE A 227 3.46 -11.50 -40.62
N LYS A 228 4.12 -12.50 -40.02
CA LYS A 228 5.44 -12.96 -40.47
C LYS A 228 5.42 -13.42 -41.93
N LYS A 229 4.38 -14.15 -42.36
CA LYS A 229 4.22 -14.56 -43.77
C LYS A 229 3.96 -13.36 -44.70
N LEU A 230 3.21 -12.35 -44.24
CA LEU A 230 2.99 -11.12 -45.00
C LEU A 230 4.29 -10.32 -45.18
N GLU A 231 5.12 -10.25 -44.14
CA GLU A 231 6.44 -9.64 -44.20
C GLU A 231 7.37 -10.40 -45.17
N GLU A 232 7.40 -11.73 -45.12
CA GLU A 232 8.15 -12.57 -46.07
C GLU A 232 7.66 -12.36 -47.51
N LEU A 233 6.34 -12.28 -47.74
CA LEU A 233 5.76 -11.98 -49.04
C LEU A 233 6.24 -10.64 -49.59
N GLN A 234 6.19 -9.59 -48.78
CA GLN A 234 6.57 -8.24 -49.19
C GLN A 234 8.08 -8.14 -49.43
N ASN A 235 8.89 -8.48 -48.43
CA ASN A 235 10.34 -8.23 -48.46
C ASN A 235 11.10 -9.29 -49.27
N GLY A 236 10.66 -10.55 -49.22
CA GLY A 236 11.34 -11.66 -49.90
C GLY A 236 10.93 -11.83 -51.36
N TYR A 237 9.63 -11.72 -51.66
CA TYR A 237 9.11 -12.04 -52.99
C TYR A 237 8.76 -10.80 -53.81
N LEU A 238 7.93 -9.89 -53.29
CA LEU A 238 7.46 -8.72 -54.06
C LEU A 238 8.58 -7.72 -54.36
N SER A 239 9.45 -7.41 -53.38
CA SER A 239 10.61 -6.55 -53.62
C SER A 239 11.57 -7.12 -54.67
N SER A 240 11.85 -8.43 -54.60
CA SER A 240 12.68 -9.13 -55.59
C SER A 240 12.05 -9.14 -56.99
N LEU A 241 10.73 -9.38 -57.06
CA LEU A 241 9.97 -9.32 -58.30
C LEU A 241 9.97 -7.91 -58.90
N SER A 242 9.78 -6.87 -58.09
CA SER A 242 9.83 -5.47 -58.53
C SER A 242 11.21 -5.11 -59.10
N LEU A 243 12.30 -5.51 -58.43
CA LEU A 243 13.66 -5.29 -58.91
C LEU A 243 13.93 -6.05 -60.21
N SER A 244 13.47 -7.30 -60.30
CA SER A 244 13.61 -8.12 -61.50
C SER A 244 12.87 -7.50 -62.68
N LEU A 245 11.62 -7.05 -62.48
CA LEU A 245 10.83 -6.38 -63.51
C LEU A 245 11.49 -5.07 -63.97
N ALA A 246 12.04 -4.28 -63.05
CA ALA A 246 12.75 -3.04 -63.37
C ALA A 246 14.04 -3.27 -64.19
N ASN A 247 14.68 -4.43 -64.01
CA ASN A 247 15.93 -4.78 -64.70
C ASN A 247 15.73 -5.46 -66.06
N ILE A 248 14.49 -5.78 -66.46
CA ILE A 248 14.22 -6.37 -67.78
C ILE A 248 14.43 -5.30 -68.86
N LYS A 249 15.58 -5.37 -69.55
CA LYS A 249 15.83 -4.62 -70.79
C LYS A 249 15.29 -5.40 -71.98
N LEU A 250 14.10 -5.05 -72.47
CA LEU A 250 13.55 -5.59 -73.71
C LEU A 250 14.11 -4.88 -74.95
N SER A 251 14.50 -5.68 -75.95
CA SER A 251 14.79 -5.26 -77.32
C SER A 251 13.50 -4.91 -78.07
N GLU A 252 13.31 -3.63 -78.37
CA GLU A 252 12.42 -2.99 -79.38
C GLU A 252 10.90 -3.26 -79.40
N ASP A 253 10.34 -4.26 -78.70
CA ASP A 253 8.88 -4.46 -78.67
C ASP A 253 8.15 -3.55 -77.67
N LYS A 254 7.43 -2.54 -78.22
CA LYS A 254 6.63 -1.57 -77.44
C LYS A 254 5.48 -2.22 -76.66
N GLU A 255 4.94 -3.34 -77.12
CA GLU A 255 3.79 -3.99 -76.49
C GLU A 255 4.21 -4.72 -75.21
N SER A 256 5.30 -5.49 -75.27
CA SER A 256 5.94 -6.11 -74.11
C SER A 256 6.42 -5.09 -73.08
N GLN A 257 6.98 -3.94 -73.50
CA GLN A 257 7.36 -2.87 -72.58
C GLN A 257 6.17 -2.29 -71.80
N ARG A 258 5.03 -2.07 -72.47
CA ARG A 258 3.79 -1.62 -71.80
C ARG A 258 3.25 -2.66 -70.82
N ALA A 259 3.32 -3.95 -71.18
CA ALA A 259 2.87 -5.03 -70.30
C ALA A 259 3.73 -5.12 -69.04
N ILE A 260 5.06 -5.02 -69.15
CA ILE A 260 5.98 -5.00 -68.01
C ILE A 260 5.74 -3.77 -67.14
N ALA A 261 5.63 -2.57 -67.72
CA ALA A 261 5.35 -1.35 -66.96
C ALA A 261 4.02 -1.44 -66.19
N LYS A 262 2.99 -2.08 -66.78
CA LYS A 262 1.71 -2.32 -66.12
C LYS A 262 1.83 -3.35 -64.99
N ALA A 263 2.64 -4.41 -65.16
CA ALA A 263 2.90 -5.40 -64.13
C ALA A 263 3.70 -4.79 -62.96
N GLU A 264 4.76 -4.03 -63.25
CA GLU A 264 5.55 -3.31 -62.26
C GLU A 264 4.68 -2.33 -61.47
N LYS A 265 3.82 -1.56 -62.15
CA LYS A 265 2.87 -0.66 -61.49
C LYS A 265 1.93 -1.41 -60.54
N LYS A 266 1.36 -2.54 -60.97
CA LYS A 266 0.50 -3.37 -60.10
C LYS A 266 1.25 -3.95 -58.90
N VAL A 267 2.49 -4.41 -59.08
CA VAL A 267 3.33 -4.90 -57.97
C VAL A 267 3.59 -3.77 -56.97
N LYS A 268 3.92 -2.57 -57.44
CA LYS A 268 4.09 -1.39 -56.58
C LYS A 268 2.81 -1.01 -55.85
N GLU A 269 1.65 -1.06 -56.51
CA GLU A 269 0.34 -0.83 -55.87
C GLU A 269 0.07 -1.85 -54.74
N VAL A 270 0.34 -3.13 -54.97
CA VAL A 270 0.20 -4.18 -53.93
C VAL A 270 1.19 -3.97 -52.78
N MET A 271 2.44 -3.63 -53.07
CA MET A 271 3.43 -3.32 -52.04
C MET A 271 3.00 -2.12 -51.18
N ALA A 272 2.50 -1.04 -51.80
CA ALA A 272 2.01 0.14 -51.10
C ALA A 272 0.79 -0.15 -50.21
N LEU A 273 -0.05 -1.14 -50.59
CA LEU A 273 -1.18 -1.58 -49.76
C LEU A 273 -0.74 -2.43 -48.55
N LEU A 274 0.33 -3.21 -48.69
CA LEU A 274 0.83 -4.10 -47.63
C LEU A 274 1.77 -3.38 -46.66
N GLU A 275 2.50 -2.36 -47.12
CA GLU A 275 3.50 -1.62 -46.37
C GLU A 275 3.03 -1.10 -44.99
N PRO A 276 1.83 -0.51 -44.83
CA PRO A 276 1.37 -0.04 -43.52
C PRO A 276 1.23 -1.19 -42.50
N ILE A 277 0.78 -2.36 -42.96
CA ILE A 277 0.47 -3.53 -42.12
C ILE A 277 1.78 -4.19 -41.64
N THR A 278 2.74 -4.35 -42.55
CA THR A 278 4.05 -4.93 -42.23
C THR A 278 4.90 -3.97 -41.40
N LEU A 279 4.83 -2.66 -41.67
CA LEU A 279 5.48 -1.65 -40.84
C LEU A 279 4.96 -1.70 -39.41
N LEU A 280 3.63 -1.70 -39.21
CA LEU A 280 3.03 -1.84 -37.88
C LEU A 280 3.52 -3.09 -37.15
N PHE A 281 3.52 -4.25 -37.80
CA PHE A 281 3.99 -5.49 -37.20
C PHE A 281 5.49 -5.46 -36.85
N SER A 282 6.33 -4.91 -37.75
CA SER A 282 7.76 -4.78 -37.50
C SER A 282 8.04 -3.86 -36.30
N THR A 283 7.27 -2.77 -36.16
CA THR A 283 7.36 -1.87 -35.00
C THR A 283 6.90 -2.54 -33.72
N GLU A 284 5.77 -3.25 -33.70
CA GLU A 284 5.29 -4.01 -32.54
C GLU A 284 6.35 -5.04 -32.08
N ARG A 285 6.95 -5.76 -33.02
CA ARG A 285 8.02 -6.73 -32.72
C ARG A 285 9.29 -6.05 -32.22
N ALA A 286 9.66 -4.89 -32.77
CA ALA A 286 10.82 -4.12 -32.32
C ALA A 286 10.65 -3.59 -30.90
N MET A 287 9.41 -3.29 -30.48
CA MET A 287 9.05 -2.81 -29.14
C MET A 287 9.10 -3.93 -28.08
N LYS A 288 8.84 -5.18 -28.48
CA LYS A 288 8.81 -6.33 -27.57
C LYS A 288 10.16 -6.52 -26.85
N ASN A 289 10.11 -6.68 -25.52
CA ASN A 289 11.26 -6.86 -24.63
C ASN A 289 12.26 -5.69 -24.63
N LYS A 290 11.87 -4.50 -25.11
CA LYS A 290 12.66 -3.28 -24.91
C LYS A 290 12.43 -2.79 -23.49
N LYS A 291 13.51 -2.46 -22.80
CA LYS A 291 13.48 -1.95 -21.43
C LYS A 291 13.38 -0.44 -21.45
N VAL A 292 12.38 0.11 -20.79
CA VAL A 292 12.17 1.55 -20.63
C VAL A 292 12.13 1.90 -19.16
N LEU A 293 12.94 2.87 -18.74
CA LEU A 293 12.91 3.42 -17.38
C LEU A 293 12.16 4.75 -17.40
N LEU A 294 11.20 4.91 -16.50
CA LEU A 294 10.57 6.20 -16.20
C LEU A 294 11.04 6.68 -14.83
N ALA A 295 11.88 7.71 -14.82
CA ALA A 295 12.33 8.42 -13.64
C ALA A 295 11.47 9.67 -13.45
N ASP A 296 10.47 9.57 -12.57
CA ASP A 296 9.49 10.63 -12.33
C ASP A 296 8.97 10.56 -10.89
N THR A 297 9.05 11.67 -10.15
CA THR A 297 8.59 11.79 -8.76
C THR A 297 7.06 11.83 -8.66
N ASN A 298 6.36 12.14 -9.75
CA ASN A 298 4.93 12.39 -9.75
C ASN A 298 4.11 11.12 -10.03
N SER A 299 3.45 10.60 -9.01
CA SER A 299 2.63 9.38 -9.10
C SER A 299 1.50 9.44 -10.14
N LYS A 300 0.88 10.61 -10.38
CA LYS A 300 -0.16 10.75 -11.41
C LYS A 300 0.44 10.59 -12.82
N GLN A 301 1.64 11.13 -13.04
CA GLN A 301 2.33 11.03 -14.32
C GLN A 301 2.87 9.61 -14.57
N GLN A 302 3.33 8.93 -13.52
CA GLN A 302 3.69 7.51 -13.58
C GLN A 302 2.52 6.65 -14.08
N VAL A 303 1.29 6.89 -13.60
CA VAL A 303 0.10 6.15 -14.05
C VAL A 303 -0.17 6.39 -15.53
N ILE A 304 -0.05 7.62 -16.03
CA ILE A 304 -0.24 7.94 -17.45
C ILE A 304 0.77 7.18 -18.33
N ALA A 305 2.04 7.14 -17.91
CA ALA A 305 3.06 6.39 -18.63
C ALA A 305 2.83 4.87 -18.58
N LYS A 306 2.36 4.32 -17.44
CA LYS A 306 1.92 2.92 -17.35
C LYS A 306 0.79 2.62 -18.32
N MET A 307 -0.20 3.52 -18.42
CA MET A 307 -1.31 3.37 -19.36
C MET A 307 -0.84 3.42 -20.81
N ALA A 308 0.13 4.29 -21.12
CA ALA A 308 0.69 4.39 -22.46
C ALA A 308 1.44 3.11 -22.84
N LEU A 309 2.38 2.65 -22.01
CA LEU A 309 3.32 1.60 -22.40
C LEU A 309 2.91 0.18 -21.97
N GLY A 310 2.00 0.02 -21.02
CA GLY A 310 1.65 -1.28 -20.43
C GLY A 310 1.08 -2.30 -21.42
N GLY A 311 0.49 -1.85 -22.53
CA GLY A 311 -0.06 -2.73 -23.57
C GLY A 311 0.86 -2.96 -24.78
N THR A 312 2.09 -2.43 -24.75
CA THR A 312 2.94 -2.31 -25.96
C THR A 312 3.98 -3.41 -26.11
N GLY A 313 4.13 -4.26 -25.09
CA GLY A 313 5.21 -5.27 -25.02
C GLY A 313 6.56 -4.73 -24.52
N VAL A 314 6.63 -3.45 -24.17
CA VAL A 314 7.78 -2.81 -23.50
C VAL A 314 7.82 -3.18 -22.01
N GLU A 315 9.01 -3.49 -21.49
CA GLU A 315 9.27 -3.65 -20.06
C GLU A 315 9.47 -2.29 -19.41
N LEU A 316 8.41 -1.73 -18.84
CA LEU A 316 8.45 -0.44 -18.14
C LEU A 316 8.86 -0.62 -16.67
N SER A 317 10.00 -0.06 -16.31
CA SER A 317 10.42 0.15 -14.92
C SER A 317 10.16 1.60 -14.51
N ILE A 318 9.81 1.83 -13.24
CA ILE A 318 9.51 3.18 -12.73
C ILE A 318 10.33 3.42 -11.49
N ALA A 319 10.96 4.60 -11.43
CA ALA A 319 11.65 5.10 -10.26
C ALA A 319 10.97 6.37 -9.76
N SER A 320 10.61 6.39 -8.48
CA SER A 320 9.98 7.52 -7.80
C SER A 320 11.01 8.42 -7.09
N SER A 321 12.27 8.01 -7.05
CA SER A 321 13.38 8.78 -6.50
C SER A 321 14.67 8.60 -7.30
N LEU A 322 15.61 9.54 -7.17
CA LEU A 322 16.93 9.45 -7.81
C LEU A 322 17.73 8.22 -7.33
N GLN A 323 17.59 7.84 -6.06
CA GLN A 323 18.27 6.67 -5.49
C GLN A 323 17.74 5.36 -6.08
N GLU A 324 16.42 5.21 -6.15
CA GLU A 324 15.76 4.06 -6.78
C GLU A 324 16.14 3.94 -8.25
N ALA A 325 16.19 5.07 -8.97
CA ALA A 325 16.59 5.09 -10.38
C ALA A 325 18.03 4.63 -10.58
N LYS A 326 18.96 5.05 -9.71
CA LYS A 326 20.36 4.60 -9.75
C LYS A 326 20.50 3.10 -9.49
N LEU A 327 19.81 2.57 -8.47
CA LEU A 327 19.80 1.13 -8.19
C LEU A 327 19.31 0.32 -9.40
N LEU A 328 18.24 0.77 -10.06
CA LEU A 328 17.73 0.11 -11.26
C LEU A 328 18.74 0.12 -12.42
N LEU A 329 19.51 1.20 -12.58
CA LEU A 329 20.56 1.32 -13.61
C LEU A 329 21.79 0.48 -13.30
N ASP A 330 22.10 0.26 -12.02
CA ASP A 330 23.20 -0.60 -11.60
C ASP A 330 22.90 -2.07 -11.94
N ASP A 331 21.64 -2.49 -11.82
CA ASP A 331 21.20 -3.87 -12.09
C ASP A 331 20.84 -4.12 -13.57
N ASN A 332 20.46 -3.09 -14.33
CA ASN A 332 19.92 -3.25 -15.68
C ASN A 332 20.34 -2.15 -16.66
N ALA A 333 20.61 -2.55 -17.91
CA ALA A 333 20.68 -1.63 -19.04
C ALA A 333 19.28 -1.35 -19.61
N PHE A 334 18.98 -0.08 -19.90
CA PHE A 334 17.72 0.36 -20.50
C PHE A 334 17.93 0.87 -21.93
N ASN A 335 16.93 0.67 -22.79
CA ASN A 335 16.97 1.19 -24.15
C ASN A 335 16.60 2.68 -24.20
N ILE A 336 15.59 3.07 -23.41
CA ILE A 336 15.11 4.44 -23.29
C ILE A 336 14.95 4.80 -21.81
N ILE A 337 15.36 6.00 -21.44
CA ILE A 337 15.13 6.56 -20.11
C ILE A 337 14.34 7.86 -20.26
N PHE A 338 13.13 7.89 -19.69
CA PHE A 338 12.35 9.09 -19.49
C PHE A 338 12.77 9.75 -18.18
N VAL A 339 13.08 11.03 -18.23
CA VAL A 339 13.58 11.81 -17.09
C VAL A 339 12.71 13.05 -16.91
N SER A 340 12.10 13.18 -15.75
CA SER A 340 11.36 14.40 -15.39
C SER A 340 12.30 15.53 -14.96
N THR A 341 11.77 16.75 -14.85
CA THR A 341 12.53 17.93 -14.40
C THR A 341 13.26 17.73 -13.08
N ASP A 342 12.66 17.01 -12.13
CA ASP A 342 13.25 16.78 -10.80
C ASP A 342 14.34 15.70 -10.80
N MET A 343 14.51 14.98 -11.91
CA MET A 343 15.45 13.87 -12.02
C MET A 343 16.48 14.07 -13.13
N LEU A 344 16.64 15.29 -13.67
CA LEU A 344 17.59 15.60 -14.74
C LEU A 344 19.01 15.11 -14.46
N GLU A 345 19.47 15.15 -13.21
CA GLU A 345 20.78 14.64 -12.77
C GLU A 345 20.99 13.13 -13.04
N LEU A 346 19.92 12.35 -13.15
CA LEU A 346 19.98 10.93 -13.48
C LEU A 346 20.58 10.70 -14.87
N ALA A 347 20.33 11.62 -15.80
CA ALA A 347 20.73 11.44 -17.17
C ALA A 347 22.25 11.57 -17.35
N ASP A 348 22.90 12.50 -16.63
CA ASP A 348 24.36 12.60 -16.59
C ASP A 348 24.99 11.32 -16.02
N TYR A 349 24.37 10.73 -14.98
CA TYR A 349 24.80 9.45 -14.41
C TYR A 349 24.67 8.30 -15.42
N ALA A 350 23.49 8.16 -16.03
CA ALA A 350 23.19 7.07 -16.95
C ALA A 350 23.98 7.17 -18.27
N GLN A 351 24.27 8.38 -18.76
CA GLN A 351 25.03 8.59 -20.00
C GLN A 351 26.48 8.11 -19.86
N ASN A 352 27.10 8.35 -18.70
CA ASN A 352 28.46 7.90 -18.42
C ASN A 352 28.57 6.36 -18.38
N MET A 353 27.51 5.68 -17.92
CA MET A 353 27.49 4.22 -17.78
C MET A 353 27.03 3.52 -19.08
N TYR A 354 26.07 4.10 -19.79
CA TYR A 354 25.43 3.52 -20.98
C TYR A 354 25.30 4.56 -22.11
N PRO A 355 26.36 4.81 -22.91
CA PRO A 355 26.36 5.84 -23.95
C PRO A 355 25.34 5.62 -25.09
N GLY A 356 24.88 4.39 -25.28
CA GLY A 356 23.89 4.03 -26.31
C GLY A 356 22.43 4.27 -25.91
N THR A 357 22.18 4.64 -24.65
CA THR A 357 20.83 4.86 -24.12
C THR A 357 20.21 6.11 -24.72
N LYS A 358 18.94 6.03 -25.13
CA LYS A 358 18.19 7.19 -25.61
C LYS A 358 17.50 7.88 -24.44
N PHE A 359 17.73 9.17 -24.29
CA PHE A 359 17.11 9.97 -23.24
C PHE A 359 15.92 10.75 -23.77
N VAL A 360 14.85 10.76 -22.98
CA VAL A 360 13.66 11.58 -23.21
C VAL A 360 13.44 12.46 -21.99
N PHE A 361 13.55 13.75 -22.16
CA PHE A 361 13.17 14.71 -21.15
C PHE A 361 11.69 14.96 -21.22
N ILE A 362 10.99 14.76 -20.12
CA ILE A 362 9.54 14.84 -20.08
C ILE A 362 9.08 15.85 -19.03
N THR A 363 8.35 16.87 -19.48
CA THR A 363 8.04 18.03 -18.63
C THR A 363 6.59 18.49 -18.81
N SER A 364 6.02 19.03 -17.74
CA SER A 364 4.74 19.76 -17.78
C SER A 364 4.91 21.25 -17.49
N GLU A 365 6.16 21.73 -17.46
CA GLU A 365 6.54 23.13 -17.27
C GLU A 365 6.49 23.88 -18.60
N SER A 366 6.33 25.20 -18.54
CA SER A 366 6.37 26.05 -19.72
C SER A 366 7.79 26.15 -20.30
N ILE A 367 7.93 26.45 -21.59
CA ILE A 367 9.25 26.59 -22.26
C ILE A 367 10.22 27.50 -21.47
N PRO A 368 9.81 28.69 -20.99
CA PRO A 368 10.70 29.55 -20.21
C PRO A 368 11.20 28.94 -18.89
N GLU A 369 10.44 28.04 -18.28
CA GLU A 369 10.77 27.44 -16.97
C GLU A 369 11.82 26.33 -17.07
N TYR A 370 11.73 25.48 -18.09
CA TYR A 370 12.61 24.31 -18.20
C TYR A 370 13.86 24.56 -19.06
N LEU A 371 13.86 25.54 -19.98
CA LEU A 371 15.02 25.85 -20.82
C LEU A 371 16.31 26.09 -20.00
N PRO A 372 16.32 26.95 -18.95
CA PRO A 372 17.52 27.19 -18.15
C PRO A 372 18.01 25.96 -17.36
N LYS A 373 17.12 24.97 -17.15
CA LYS A 373 17.47 23.71 -16.49
C LYS A 373 18.20 22.80 -17.47
N LEU A 374 17.73 22.71 -18.72
CA LEU A 374 18.37 21.93 -19.78
C LEU A 374 19.77 22.44 -20.16
N GLU A 375 19.98 23.77 -20.20
CA GLU A 375 21.28 24.37 -20.53
C GLU A 375 22.43 23.97 -19.59
N LYS A 376 22.12 23.45 -18.39
CA LYS A 376 23.13 23.05 -17.39
C LYS A 376 23.70 21.64 -17.59
N HIS A 377 23.14 20.86 -18.52
CA HIS A 377 23.52 19.46 -18.73
C HIS A 377 24.28 19.29 -20.04
N SER A 378 25.18 18.30 -20.09
CA SER A 378 26.10 18.09 -21.21
C SER A 378 25.49 17.38 -22.42
N PHE A 379 24.22 16.97 -22.33
CA PHE A 379 23.51 16.26 -23.39
C PHE A 379 22.15 16.90 -23.62
N ILE A 380 21.68 16.85 -24.87
CA ILE A 380 20.33 17.30 -25.20
C ILE A 380 19.43 16.08 -25.40
N PRO A 381 18.49 15.81 -24.48
CA PRO A 381 17.52 14.74 -24.63
C PRO A 381 16.51 15.05 -25.73
N ASN A 382 15.80 14.02 -26.19
CA ASN A 382 14.56 14.25 -26.92
C ASN A 382 13.55 14.87 -25.95
N ILE A 383 12.93 15.99 -26.31
CA ILE A 383 12.02 16.70 -25.41
C ILE A 383 10.58 16.25 -25.68
N VAL A 384 9.83 15.95 -24.63
CA VAL A 384 8.39 15.65 -24.69
C VAL A 384 7.65 16.50 -23.67
N SER A 385 6.78 17.37 -24.16
CA SER A 385 5.90 18.15 -23.30
C SER A 385 4.65 17.35 -22.96
N ARG A 386 4.17 17.50 -21.73
CA ARG A 386 2.95 16.88 -21.23
C ARG A 386 1.91 17.95 -20.97
N ASP A 387 0.73 17.73 -21.50
CA ASP A 387 -0.45 18.50 -21.11
C ASP A 387 -1.04 17.86 -19.83
N LYS A 388 -1.17 18.64 -18.76
CA LYS A 388 -1.72 18.17 -17.49
C LYS A 388 -3.22 17.84 -17.60
N ASP A 389 -3.90 18.50 -18.54
CA ASP A 389 -5.35 18.41 -18.73
C ASP A 389 -5.73 17.48 -19.90
N ASP A 390 -4.80 17.21 -20.83
CA ASP A 390 -4.99 16.26 -21.93
C ASP A 390 -4.19 14.95 -21.76
N ARG A 391 -4.81 14.00 -21.06
CA ARG A 391 -4.28 12.64 -20.87
C ARG A 391 -4.15 11.87 -22.18
N THR A 392 -5.11 12.00 -23.10
CA THR A 392 -5.13 11.23 -24.35
C THR A 392 -3.98 11.64 -25.25
N PHE A 393 -3.77 12.97 -25.36
CA PHE A 393 -2.66 13.52 -26.12
C PHE A 393 -1.31 13.13 -25.52
N THR A 394 -1.16 13.19 -24.19
CA THR A 394 0.07 12.77 -23.50
C THR A 394 0.38 11.28 -23.70
N ILE A 395 -0.63 10.40 -23.60
CA ILE A 395 -0.48 8.96 -23.86
C ILE A 395 0.03 8.73 -25.29
N LYS A 396 -0.62 9.37 -26.28
CA LYS A 396 -0.24 9.26 -27.69
C LYS A 396 1.20 9.75 -27.92
N ASN A 397 1.60 10.85 -27.30
CA ASN A 397 2.96 11.39 -27.43
C ASN A 397 4.03 10.48 -26.84
N ILE A 398 3.80 9.90 -25.65
CA ILE A 398 4.72 8.92 -25.05
C ILE A 398 4.87 7.72 -25.99
N MET A 399 3.75 7.20 -26.49
CA MET A 399 3.71 6.08 -27.44
C MET A 399 4.49 6.35 -28.72
N THR A 400 4.20 7.47 -29.39
CA THR A 400 4.88 7.87 -30.62
C THR A 400 6.38 8.06 -30.37
N THR A 401 6.77 8.67 -29.25
CA THR A 401 8.19 8.88 -28.90
C THR A 401 8.93 7.56 -28.73
N VAL A 402 8.39 6.63 -27.95
CA VAL A 402 9.01 5.31 -27.72
C VAL A 402 9.14 4.54 -29.04
N THR A 403 8.08 4.55 -29.85
CA THR A 403 8.06 3.87 -31.16
C THR A 403 9.16 4.43 -32.07
N LYS A 404 9.24 5.77 -32.21
CA LYS A 404 10.25 6.45 -33.05
C LYS A 404 11.68 6.14 -32.62
N LEU A 405 11.94 6.12 -31.32
CA LEU A 405 13.29 5.88 -30.77
C LEU A 405 13.71 4.42 -30.91
N ILE A 406 12.79 3.46 -30.74
CA ILE A 406 13.07 2.03 -30.91
C ILE A 406 13.21 1.65 -32.38
N SER A 407 12.33 2.16 -33.25
CA SER A 407 12.38 1.86 -34.69
C SER A 407 13.51 2.59 -35.41
N GLN A 408 14.10 3.62 -34.79
CA GLN A 408 15.05 4.55 -35.42
C GLN A 408 14.48 5.18 -36.71
N ASP A 409 13.17 5.38 -36.72
CA ASP A 409 12.45 6.05 -37.81
C ASP A 409 11.68 7.22 -37.21
N ILE A 410 12.33 8.38 -37.21
CA ILE A 410 11.79 9.59 -36.58
C ILE A 410 10.93 10.43 -37.54
N PHE A 411 10.89 10.14 -38.83
CA PHE A 411 10.27 11.01 -39.85
C PHE A 411 8.86 10.59 -40.21
N GLY A 412 8.04 11.52 -40.68
CA GLY A 412 6.71 11.26 -41.20
C GLY A 412 5.60 11.72 -40.25
N ILE A 413 4.77 12.62 -40.79
CA ILE A 413 3.58 13.16 -40.16
C ILE A 413 2.54 12.08 -39.79
N ASP A 414 2.49 10.97 -40.53
CA ASP A 414 1.53 9.88 -40.33
C ASP A 414 1.66 9.24 -38.94
N LYS A 415 2.83 9.32 -38.30
CA LYS A 415 3.08 8.82 -36.93
C LYS A 415 2.31 9.58 -35.84
N TYR A 416 1.77 10.75 -36.18
CA TYR A 416 0.99 11.62 -35.28
C TYR A 416 -0.50 11.60 -35.59
N LEU A 417 -0.91 11.04 -36.73
CA LEU A 417 -2.31 10.92 -37.11
C LEU A 417 -2.82 9.51 -36.83
N ALA A 418 -4.14 9.36 -36.63
CA ALA A 418 -4.75 8.05 -36.48
C ALA A 418 -4.57 7.20 -37.75
N TRP A 419 -4.53 5.88 -37.58
CA TRP A 419 -4.45 4.95 -38.70
C TRP A 419 -5.61 5.17 -39.69
N GLY A 420 -5.29 5.22 -40.98
CA GLY A 420 -6.26 5.50 -42.05
C GLY A 420 -6.49 6.98 -42.36
N ALA A 421 -5.84 7.91 -41.63
CA ALA A 421 -5.84 9.32 -42.00
C ALA A 421 -5.15 9.53 -43.37
N ASN A 422 -5.82 10.25 -44.28
CA ASN A 422 -5.31 10.49 -45.62
C ASN A 422 -4.42 11.73 -45.63
N THR A 423 -3.12 11.55 -45.89
CA THR A 423 -2.17 12.65 -46.02
C THR A 423 -1.97 13.03 -47.49
N LYS A 424 -1.82 14.34 -47.73
CA LYS A 424 -1.46 14.90 -49.03
C LYS A 424 -0.01 15.36 -48.99
N SER A 425 0.66 15.28 -50.13
CA SER A 425 2.06 15.66 -50.29
C SER A 425 2.23 16.49 -51.55
N ALA A 426 2.99 17.58 -51.46
CA ALA A 426 3.31 18.45 -52.58
C ALA A 426 4.79 18.87 -52.51
N SER A 427 5.44 18.96 -53.68
CA SER A 427 6.85 19.37 -53.77
C SER A 427 6.95 20.88 -53.90
N VAL A 428 7.84 21.49 -53.11
CA VAL A 428 8.14 22.92 -53.10
C VAL A 428 9.33 23.16 -54.02
N LYS A 429 9.10 23.79 -55.17
CA LYS A 429 10.12 23.98 -56.20
C LYS A 429 10.59 25.42 -56.32
N SER A 430 9.75 26.37 -55.93
CA SER A 430 10.03 27.80 -56.03
C SER A 430 9.30 28.61 -54.97
N SER A 431 9.77 29.84 -54.72
CA SER A 431 9.07 30.77 -53.82
C SER A 431 7.72 31.27 -54.36
N SER A 432 7.49 31.17 -55.67
CA SER A 432 6.18 31.45 -56.28
C SER A 432 5.13 30.37 -56.02
N ASP A 433 5.53 29.14 -55.68
CA ASP A 433 4.60 28.03 -55.41
C ASP A 433 3.90 28.19 -54.04
N ARG A 434 4.48 28.97 -53.12
CA ARG A 434 4.01 29.09 -51.72
C ARG A 434 2.52 29.40 -51.60
N MET A 435 2.07 30.42 -52.33
CA MET A 435 0.67 30.88 -52.26
C MET A 435 -0.30 29.78 -52.71
N ASN A 436 0.05 29.08 -53.79
CA ASN A 436 -0.76 27.99 -54.32
C ASN A 436 -0.79 26.80 -53.36
N LEU A 437 0.36 26.42 -52.79
CA LEU A 437 0.46 25.34 -51.81
C LEU A 437 -0.36 25.62 -50.54
N ILE A 438 -0.29 26.85 -50.02
CA ILE A 438 -1.07 27.27 -48.85
C ILE A 438 -2.58 27.27 -49.18
N ASN A 439 -2.97 27.73 -50.37
CA ASN A 439 -4.36 27.72 -50.80
C ASN A 439 -4.90 26.28 -50.97
N ASP A 440 -4.15 25.39 -51.62
CA ASP A 440 -4.54 23.99 -51.81
C ASP A 440 -4.72 23.26 -50.46
N MET A 441 -3.84 23.51 -49.50
CA MET A 441 -3.95 23.00 -48.13
C MET A 441 -5.17 23.59 -47.42
N THR A 442 -5.37 24.91 -47.52
CA THR A 442 -6.50 25.61 -46.88
C THR A 442 -7.82 25.08 -47.42
N ASP A 443 -7.95 24.92 -48.73
CA ASP A 443 -9.14 24.39 -49.40
C ASP A 443 -9.42 22.94 -48.99
N TYR A 444 -8.37 22.13 -48.84
CA TYR A 444 -8.49 20.76 -48.33
C TYR A 444 -9.08 20.75 -46.91
N PHE A 445 -8.53 21.52 -45.97
CA PHE A 445 -9.04 21.57 -44.60
C PHE A 445 -10.42 22.24 -44.49
N LEU A 446 -10.70 23.22 -45.34
CA LEU A 446 -12.01 23.87 -45.42
C LEU A 446 -13.09 22.87 -45.86
N LYS A 447 -12.80 22.03 -46.87
CA LYS A 447 -13.70 20.95 -47.33
C LYS A 447 -13.97 19.90 -46.26
N LEU A 448 -13.03 19.70 -45.32
CA LEU A 448 -13.19 18.83 -44.17
C LEU A 448 -13.96 19.47 -43.00
N GLY A 449 -14.38 20.74 -43.13
CA GLY A 449 -15.18 21.43 -42.12
C GLY A 449 -14.35 22.10 -41.00
N MET A 450 -13.07 22.41 -41.24
CA MET A 450 -12.22 23.05 -40.24
C MET A 450 -12.59 24.50 -39.94
N ARG A 451 -12.55 24.86 -38.65
CA ARG A 451 -12.84 26.23 -38.17
C ARG A 451 -11.80 27.21 -38.71
N LYS A 452 -12.24 28.39 -39.13
CA LYS A 452 -11.37 29.46 -39.67
C LYS A 452 -10.21 29.85 -38.75
N SER A 453 -10.41 29.80 -37.43
CA SER A 453 -9.37 30.09 -36.44
C SER A 453 -8.20 29.09 -36.47
N ASN A 454 -8.47 27.82 -36.74
CA ASN A 454 -7.42 26.81 -36.87
C ASN A 454 -6.73 26.93 -38.24
N LEU A 455 -7.49 27.25 -39.29
CA LEU A 455 -6.94 27.52 -40.61
C LEU A 455 -5.98 28.71 -40.59
N SER A 456 -6.33 29.82 -39.95
CA SER A 456 -5.46 31.01 -39.89
C SER A 456 -4.14 30.71 -39.15
N ARG A 457 -4.20 30.00 -38.02
CA ARG A 457 -3.00 29.56 -37.29
C ARG A 457 -2.12 28.67 -38.18
N CYS A 458 -2.74 27.69 -38.84
CA CYS A 458 -2.06 26.76 -39.73
C CYS A 458 -1.40 27.46 -40.92
N GLN A 459 -2.08 28.42 -41.55
CA GLN A 459 -1.53 29.24 -42.63
C GLN A 459 -0.27 29.99 -42.18
N THR A 460 -0.32 30.67 -41.03
CA THR A 460 0.86 31.37 -40.47
C THR A 460 2.03 30.42 -40.25
N VAL A 461 1.77 29.23 -39.69
CA VAL A 461 2.81 28.24 -39.45
C VAL A 461 3.43 27.73 -40.75
N VAL A 462 2.60 27.36 -41.73
CA VAL A 462 3.08 26.84 -43.02
C VAL A 462 3.82 27.89 -43.82
N GLU A 463 3.39 29.16 -43.75
CA GLU A 463 4.12 30.26 -44.38
C GLU A 463 5.55 30.37 -43.84
N GLU A 464 5.72 30.37 -42.52
CA GLU A 464 7.05 30.40 -41.89
C GLU A 464 7.87 29.14 -42.19
N LEU A 465 7.26 27.96 -42.19
CA LEU A 465 7.95 26.70 -42.53
C LEU A 465 8.45 26.68 -43.98
N LEU A 466 7.62 27.13 -44.93
CA LEU A 466 8.00 27.23 -46.34
C LEU A 466 9.10 28.29 -46.55
N MET A 467 9.02 29.41 -45.83
CA MET A 467 10.07 30.43 -45.84
C MET A 467 11.40 29.85 -45.39
N ASN A 468 11.43 29.13 -44.27
CA ASN A 468 12.64 28.51 -43.75
C ASN A 468 13.22 27.48 -44.74
N ALA A 469 12.37 26.64 -45.33
CA ALA A 469 12.81 25.61 -46.28
C ALA A 469 13.38 26.18 -47.59
N ILE A 470 12.90 27.35 -48.03
CA ILE A 470 13.32 27.97 -49.30
C ILE A 470 14.53 28.89 -49.12
N TYR A 471 14.59 29.69 -48.04
CA TYR A 471 15.59 30.75 -47.87
C TYR A 471 16.70 30.37 -46.88
N ASP A 472 16.34 29.72 -45.77
CA ASP A 472 17.26 29.51 -44.65
C ASP A 472 17.96 28.13 -44.70
N ALA A 473 17.24 27.09 -45.12
CA ALA A 473 17.74 25.71 -45.15
C ALA A 473 18.79 25.44 -46.25
N PRO A 474 18.65 25.96 -47.49
CA PRO A 474 19.59 25.62 -48.56
C PRO A 474 21.02 26.07 -48.28
N LYS A 475 21.95 25.10 -48.33
CA LYS A 475 23.38 25.31 -48.15
C LYS A 475 24.16 24.83 -49.36
N ASP A 476 25.28 25.47 -49.65
CA ASP A 476 26.19 25.02 -50.69
C ASP A 476 27.01 23.80 -50.24
N ALA A 477 27.82 23.24 -51.14
CA ALA A 477 28.68 22.09 -50.85
C ALA A 477 29.74 22.34 -49.75
N THR A 478 29.94 23.60 -49.35
CA THR A 478 30.85 24.01 -48.27
C THR A 478 30.11 24.29 -46.95
N GLY A 479 28.77 24.20 -46.94
CA GLY A 479 27.91 24.43 -45.79
C GLY A 479 27.47 25.89 -45.60
N LEU A 480 27.78 26.79 -46.54
CA LEU A 480 27.37 28.19 -46.46
C LEU A 480 25.93 28.38 -46.95
N PRO A 481 25.13 29.27 -46.33
CA PRO A 481 23.75 29.52 -46.75
C PRO A 481 23.68 30.09 -48.18
N LEU A 482 22.91 29.42 -49.05
CA LEU A 482 22.78 29.80 -50.47
C LEU A 482 21.92 31.03 -50.69
N TYR A 483 20.84 31.20 -49.93
CA TYR A 483 19.82 32.20 -50.21
C TYR A 483 19.46 33.11 -49.03
N ASN A 484 20.03 32.85 -47.85
CA ASN A 484 19.73 33.59 -46.62
C ASN A 484 20.09 35.10 -46.73
N HIS A 485 21.03 35.44 -47.62
CA HIS A 485 21.45 36.82 -47.87
C HIS A 485 20.58 37.57 -48.91
N LEU A 486 19.69 36.87 -49.63
CA LEU A 486 18.82 37.46 -50.65
C LEU A 486 17.56 38.06 -50.02
N SER A 487 17.02 39.10 -50.66
CA SER A 487 15.76 39.71 -50.22
C SER A 487 14.61 38.72 -50.38
N ARG A 488 13.73 38.64 -49.36
CA ARG A 488 12.52 37.77 -49.37
C ARG A 488 11.54 38.09 -50.51
N GLN A 489 11.74 39.22 -51.20
CA GLN A 489 10.97 39.64 -52.38
C GLN A 489 11.48 39.04 -53.69
N GLU A 490 12.68 38.47 -53.71
CA GLU A 490 13.24 37.83 -54.90
C GLU A 490 12.67 36.42 -55.09
N THR A 491 12.33 36.10 -56.33
CA THR A 491 11.84 34.77 -56.70
C THR A 491 12.99 33.78 -56.78
N ILE A 492 12.93 32.74 -55.95
CA ILE A 492 13.95 31.68 -55.91
C ILE A 492 13.37 30.44 -56.58
N VAL A 493 14.13 29.86 -57.51
CA VAL A 493 13.86 28.54 -58.08
C VAL A 493 14.89 27.57 -57.51
N LEU A 494 14.40 26.56 -56.79
CA LEU A 494 15.24 25.54 -56.19
C LEU A 494 15.70 24.55 -57.26
N LYS A 495 16.89 23.99 -57.06
CA LYS A 495 17.35 22.84 -57.85
C LYS A 495 16.60 21.57 -57.40
N PRO A 496 16.45 20.55 -58.25
CA PRO A 496 15.76 19.30 -57.88
C PRO A 496 16.27 18.66 -56.57
N GLU A 497 17.57 18.73 -56.32
CA GLU A 497 18.22 18.26 -55.09
C GLU A 497 17.87 19.10 -53.84
N HIS A 498 17.33 20.30 -54.02
CA HIS A 498 16.94 21.23 -52.96
C HIS A 498 15.44 21.26 -52.72
N TYR A 499 14.65 20.44 -53.43
CA TYR A 499 13.20 20.44 -53.29
C TYR A 499 12.80 20.03 -51.87
N ALA A 500 12.03 20.90 -51.22
CA ALA A 500 11.35 20.57 -49.98
C ALA A 500 10.01 19.89 -50.28
N THR A 501 9.45 19.22 -49.28
CA THR A 501 8.15 18.55 -49.39
C THR A 501 7.22 19.08 -48.32
N LEU A 502 6.07 19.61 -48.73
CA LEU A 502 4.96 19.96 -47.85
C LEU A 502 4.01 18.76 -47.75
N LYS A 503 3.71 18.32 -46.54
CA LYS A 503 2.68 17.32 -46.24
C LYS A 503 1.63 17.88 -45.30
N TYR A 504 0.40 17.43 -45.44
CA TYR A 504 -0.69 17.84 -44.55
C TYR A 504 -1.80 16.79 -44.50
N GLY A 505 -2.50 16.70 -43.37
CA GLY A 505 -3.57 15.74 -43.16
C GLY A 505 -4.38 16.03 -41.89
N CYS A 506 -5.49 15.33 -41.74
CA CYS A 506 -6.38 15.43 -40.58
C CYS A 506 -6.97 14.06 -40.25
N ASP A 507 -7.05 13.73 -38.96
CA ASP A 507 -7.69 12.49 -38.45
C ASP A 507 -9.02 12.75 -37.72
N GLY A 508 -9.52 13.98 -37.77
CA GLY A 508 -10.73 14.43 -37.09
C GLY A 508 -10.51 14.93 -35.65
N VAL A 509 -9.38 14.56 -35.02
CA VAL A 509 -8.97 15.06 -33.71
C VAL A 509 -7.83 16.07 -33.85
N LEU A 510 -6.89 15.77 -34.73
CA LEU A 510 -5.72 16.56 -35.04
C LEU A 510 -5.69 16.93 -36.52
N MET A 511 -5.36 18.19 -36.77
CA MET A 511 -4.84 18.67 -38.04
C MET A 511 -3.31 18.71 -37.93
N ALA A 512 -2.62 18.25 -38.96
CA ALA A 512 -1.18 18.22 -38.98
C ALA A 512 -0.66 18.77 -40.32
N VAL A 513 0.44 19.51 -40.25
CA VAL A 513 1.22 19.94 -41.41
C VAL A 513 2.70 19.65 -41.16
N SER A 514 3.45 19.29 -42.18
CA SER A 514 4.90 19.15 -42.09
C SER A 514 5.61 19.68 -43.32
N VAL A 515 6.80 20.21 -43.12
CA VAL A 515 7.72 20.59 -44.20
C VAL A 515 9.03 19.86 -43.99
N GLU A 516 9.44 19.09 -45.00
CA GLU A 516 10.69 18.33 -45.03
C GLU A 516 11.67 18.96 -46.02
N ASP A 517 12.89 19.30 -45.55
CA ASP A 517 14.00 19.77 -46.37
C ASP A 517 15.15 18.74 -46.43
N PRO A 518 15.93 18.70 -47.53
CA PRO A 518 17.02 17.72 -47.73
C PRO A 518 18.38 18.19 -47.18
N PHE A 519 18.43 19.08 -46.18
CA PHE A 519 19.70 19.66 -45.70
C PHE A 519 20.10 19.24 -44.29
N GLY A 520 19.13 18.97 -43.40
CA GLY A 520 19.44 18.55 -42.02
C GLY A 520 20.26 19.59 -41.24
N GLY A 521 19.98 20.87 -41.50
CA GLY A 521 20.81 21.98 -41.03
C GLY A 521 20.50 22.47 -39.61
N LEU A 522 19.44 21.96 -38.99
CA LEU A 522 18.95 22.36 -37.67
C LEU A 522 19.60 21.50 -36.58
N SER A 523 20.17 22.10 -35.53
CA SER A 523 20.66 21.35 -34.35
C SER A 523 19.81 21.65 -33.12
N ALA A 524 19.87 20.74 -32.14
CA ALA A 524 19.14 20.89 -30.88
C ALA A 524 19.61 22.16 -30.13
N ASP A 525 20.93 22.38 -30.06
CA ASP A 525 21.54 23.59 -29.46
C ASP A 525 21.02 24.87 -30.11
N LEU A 526 20.89 24.85 -31.45
CA LEU A 526 20.44 26.01 -32.21
C LEU A 526 18.98 26.33 -31.90
N VAL A 527 18.11 25.30 -31.84
CA VAL A 527 16.70 25.46 -31.46
C VAL A 527 16.59 26.00 -30.04
N LEU A 528 17.28 25.40 -29.07
CA LEU A 528 17.25 25.84 -27.67
C LEU A 528 17.75 27.27 -27.50
N THR A 529 18.86 27.63 -28.18
CA THR A 529 19.43 28.98 -28.15
C THR A 529 18.44 30.02 -28.71
N TYR A 530 17.75 29.70 -29.81
CA TYR A 530 16.74 30.60 -30.37
C TYR A 530 15.56 30.78 -29.40
N LEU A 531 15.03 29.70 -28.83
CA LEU A 531 13.91 29.76 -27.88
C LEU A 531 14.28 30.52 -26.61
N ALA A 532 15.46 30.27 -26.04
CA ALA A 532 15.97 31.01 -24.89
C ALA A 532 16.06 32.52 -25.18
N SER A 533 16.47 32.91 -26.40
CA SER A 533 16.54 34.31 -26.81
C SER A 533 15.15 34.96 -26.92
N CYS A 534 14.15 34.22 -27.41
CA CYS A 534 12.79 34.71 -27.60
C CYS A 534 12.04 34.87 -26.28
N TYR A 535 12.07 33.83 -25.43
CA TYR A 535 11.37 33.81 -24.15
C TYR A 535 12.11 34.56 -23.02
N GLY A 536 13.43 34.73 -23.13
CA GLY A 536 14.25 35.46 -22.15
C GLY A 536 14.19 36.99 -22.24
N GLY A 537 13.25 37.56 -23.02
CA GLY A 537 13.06 39.02 -23.12
C GLY A 537 14.17 39.78 -23.86
N LYS A 538 15.18 39.11 -24.41
CA LYS A 538 16.25 39.70 -25.25
C LYS A 538 15.85 39.81 -26.73
N SER A 539 14.56 40.00 -27.00
CA SER A 539 14.06 40.25 -28.36
C SER A 539 14.59 41.60 -28.86
N GLY A 540 15.78 41.59 -29.47
CA GLY A 540 16.40 42.76 -30.10
C GLY A 540 17.93 42.73 -30.21
N ALA A 541 18.65 42.01 -29.36
CA ALA A 541 20.12 42.19 -29.27
C ALA A 541 20.95 41.26 -30.17
N LEU A 542 20.47 40.05 -30.49
CA LEU A 542 21.31 39.05 -31.18
C LEU A 542 21.17 39.04 -32.71
N ASN A 543 20.23 39.79 -33.30
CA ASN A 543 20.02 39.81 -34.76
C ASN A 543 19.41 41.14 -35.25
N ALA A 544 19.85 42.29 -34.73
CA ALA A 544 19.40 43.60 -35.25
C ALA A 544 19.76 43.81 -36.74
N ASN A 545 20.79 43.11 -37.25
CA ASN A 545 21.21 43.14 -38.65
C ASN A 545 20.87 41.87 -39.45
N LYS A 546 20.18 40.87 -38.85
CA LYS A 546 19.77 39.62 -39.52
C LYS A 546 18.26 39.46 -39.36
N GLY A 547 17.50 39.99 -40.31
CA GLY A 547 16.04 39.95 -40.27
C GLY A 547 15.48 38.53 -40.17
N GLY A 548 14.80 38.22 -39.07
CA GLY A 548 13.68 37.26 -39.07
C GLY A 548 13.88 35.87 -38.44
N ALA A 549 15.07 35.28 -38.42
CA ALA A 549 15.24 33.84 -38.11
C ALA A 549 14.72 33.40 -36.71
N GLY A 550 14.90 34.22 -35.66
CA GLY A 550 14.40 33.89 -34.32
C GLY A 550 12.89 34.11 -34.13
N ARG A 551 12.26 34.98 -34.94
CA ARG A 551 10.83 35.30 -34.79
C ARG A 551 9.94 34.24 -35.43
N GLY A 552 10.39 33.64 -36.54
CA GLY A 552 9.63 32.59 -37.23
C GLY A 552 9.47 31.33 -36.40
N LEU A 553 10.54 30.85 -35.74
CA LEU A 553 10.48 29.68 -34.86
C LEU A 553 9.51 29.88 -33.68
N HIS A 554 9.58 31.05 -33.04
CA HIS A 554 8.65 31.42 -31.97
C HIS A 554 7.20 31.49 -32.48
N GLN A 555 6.96 32.05 -33.67
CA GLN A 555 5.63 32.07 -34.29
C GLN A 555 5.11 30.67 -34.60
N ILE A 556 5.95 29.76 -35.09
CA ILE A 556 5.57 28.38 -35.36
C ILE A 556 5.10 27.69 -34.07
N ILE A 557 5.81 27.88 -32.97
CA ILE A 557 5.51 27.26 -31.68
C ILE A 557 4.25 27.87 -31.05
N GLU A 558 4.15 29.20 -30.97
CA GLU A 558 2.99 29.90 -30.39
C GLU A 558 1.68 29.66 -31.15
N ASN A 559 1.75 29.47 -32.47
CA ASN A 559 0.55 29.22 -33.27
C ASN A 559 0.18 27.74 -33.35
N SER A 560 1.01 26.82 -32.87
CA SER A 560 0.77 25.37 -32.91
C SER A 560 0.40 24.85 -31.52
N ASP A 561 -0.29 23.71 -31.43
CA ASP A 561 -0.52 23.06 -30.13
C ASP A 561 0.66 22.14 -29.75
N LEU A 562 1.34 21.56 -30.75
CA LEU A 562 2.63 20.89 -30.60
C LEU A 562 3.46 21.04 -31.88
N VAL A 563 4.74 21.35 -31.75
CA VAL A 563 5.71 21.34 -32.85
C VAL A 563 6.69 20.20 -32.66
N VAL A 564 7.04 19.49 -33.73
CA VAL A 564 8.02 18.40 -33.70
C VAL A 564 9.12 18.70 -34.70
N PHE A 565 10.36 18.69 -34.23
CA PHE A 565 11.55 18.78 -35.07
C PHE A 565 12.16 17.39 -35.18
N ASN A 566 12.20 16.83 -36.39
CA ASN A 566 12.91 15.60 -36.71
C ASN A 566 14.13 15.95 -37.54
N VAL A 567 15.32 15.65 -37.02
CA VAL A 567 16.59 16.00 -37.68
C VAL A 567 17.40 14.74 -37.90
N SER A 568 17.92 14.59 -39.12
CA SER A 568 19.07 13.74 -39.40
C SER A 568 20.18 14.63 -39.93
N GLN A 569 21.25 14.76 -39.15
CA GLN A 569 22.29 15.77 -39.34
C GLN A 569 22.85 15.69 -40.77
N SER A 570 22.88 16.82 -41.48
CA SER A 570 23.41 16.92 -42.85
C SER A 570 22.68 16.09 -43.92
N LEU A 571 21.51 15.50 -43.59
CA LEU A 571 20.73 14.67 -44.50
C LEU A 571 19.33 15.26 -44.75
N ARG A 572 18.56 15.51 -43.68
CA ARG A 572 17.21 16.10 -43.79
C ARG A 572 16.67 16.64 -42.48
N THR A 573 15.79 17.62 -42.58
CA THR A 573 14.99 18.14 -41.46
C THR A 573 13.52 18.02 -41.82
N GLU A 574 12.69 17.52 -40.91
CA GLU A 574 11.24 17.64 -41.01
C GLU A 574 10.71 18.38 -39.78
N VAL A 575 9.93 19.42 -40.01
CA VAL A 575 9.22 20.14 -38.96
C VAL A 575 7.74 19.87 -39.10
N ILE A 576 7.12 19.30 -38.08
CA ILE A 576 5.70 18.97 -38.02
C ILE A 576 5.02 19.92 -37.04
N ALA A 577 3.90 20.51 -37.43
CA ALA A 577 3.04 21.29 -36.55
C ALA A 577 1.67 20.63 -36.43
N LEU A 578 1.22 20.45 -35.20
CA LEU A 578 -0.04 19.80 -34.84
C LEU A 578 -1.02 20.80 -34.22
N PHE A 579 -2.28 20.65 -34.56
CA PHE A 579 -3.37 21.50 -34.13
C PHE A 579 -4.56 20.65 -33.70
N ASN A 580 -5.04 20.84 -32.46
CA ASN A 580 -6.27 20.23 -31.97
C ASN A 580 -7.48 20.83 -32.70
N VAL A 581 -8.28 19.95 -33.30
CA VAL A 581 -9.47 20.33 -34.07
C VAL A 581 -10.55 20.88 -33.15
N ASP A 582 -10.73 20.29 -31.97
CA ASP A 582 -11.63 20.79 -30.95
C ASP A 582 -10.81 21.43 -29.81
N PRO A 583 -10.80 22.76 -29.68
CA PRO A 583 -10.11 23.41 -28.58
C PRO A 583 -10.88 23.10 -27.30
N LYS A 584 -10.35 22.20 -26.46
CA LYS A 584 -10.70 22.25 -25.04
C LYS A 584 -10.31 23.63 -24.53
N LEU A 585 -11.23 24.27 -23.81
CA LEU A 585 -11.01 25.53 -23.10
C LEU A 585 -9.97 25.32 -21.98
N SER A 586 -8.68 25.27 -22.28
CA SER A 586 -7.66 25.63 -21.30
C SER A 586 -7.37 27.12 -21.45
N ALA A 587 -7.48 27.84 -20.34
CA ALA A 587 -7.24 29.30 -20.29
C ALA A 587 -5.77 29.65 -20.53
N ASP A 588 -4.86 28.70 -20.27
CA ASP A 588 -3.42 28.83 -20.47
C ASP A 588 -2.97 27.88 -21.59
N LYS A 589 -2.76 28.43 -22.79
CA LYS A 589 -2.07 27.71 -23.87
C LYS A 589 -0.58 27.71 -23.58
N ASN A 590 -0.06 26.57 -23.18
CA ASN A 590 1.38 26.35 -23.08
C ASN A 590 1.86 25.66 -24.36
N PRO A 591 2.48 26.40 -25.30
CA PRO A 591 2.96 25.79 -26.52
C PRO A 591 4.04 24.76 -26.17
N SER A 592 4.02 23.67 -26.93
CA SER A 592 4.85 22.50 -26.68
C SER A 592 5.72 22.21 -27.89
N PHE A 593 6.91 21.69 -27.68
CA PHE A 593 7.72 21.20 -28.78
C PHE A 593 8.47 19.91 -28.43
N HIS A 594 8.65 19.06 -29.43
CA HIS A 594 9.48 17.88 -29.36
C HIS A 594 10.65 18.02 -30.32
N PHE A 595 11.80 17.49 -29.92
CA PHE A 595 13.00 17.45 -30.75
C PHE A 595 13.52 16.02 -30.80
N PHE A 596 13.72 15.51 -32.01
CA PHE A 596 14.26 14.18 -32.27
C PHE A 596 15.48 14.29 -33.17
N ASN A 597 16.59 13.66 -32.77
CA ASN A 597 17.83 13.61 -33.54
C ASN A 597 18.24 12.17 -33.82
N GLN A 598 18.67 11.90 -35.05
CA GLN A 598 19.16 10.60 -35.50
C GLN A 598 20.54 10.69 -36.14
#